data_AF-A0A924H0V8-F1
#
_entry.id   AF-A0A924H0V8-F1
#
_cell.length_a   1.000
_cell.length_b   1.000
_cell.length_c   1.000
_cell.angle_alpha   90.00
_cell.angle_beta   90.00
_cell.angle_gamma   90.00
#
_symmetry.space_group_name_H-M   'P 1'
#
loop_
_entity.id
_entity.type
_entity.pdbx_description
1 polymer ?
#
loop_
_entity_poly.entity_id
_entity_poly.type
_entity_poly.pdbx_seq_one_letter_code
_entity_poly.pdbx_strand_id
1 'polypeptide(L)' 'MTEPQLLDLQTELQNDRTGKRRADLLEQLRTLHRGLLATQRQPSDADTFIRLKAAGTALAGAIRIVETLPQTNNAGN' A
#
# COMPACT_ATOMS: atom_id res chain seq x y z
N MET A 1 -6.62 22.98 -2.52
CA MET A 1 -6.75 22.28 -1.23
C MET A 1 -5.75 21.14 -1.26
N THR A 2 -4.58 21.34 -0.68
CA THR A 2 -3.49 20.36 -0.64
C THR A 2 -3.80 19.39 0.50
N GLU A 3 -4.02 18.11 0.21
CA GLU A 3 -4.29 17.10 1.24
C GLU A 3 -3.07 16.96 2.17
N PRO A 4 -3.17 17.40 3.44
CA PRO A 4 -2.02 17.45 4.35
C PRO A 4 -1.49 16.06 4.72
N GLN A 5 -2.28 15.01 4.49
CA GLN A 5 -1.97 13.62 4.87
C GLN A 5 -1.03 12.93 3.86
N LEU A 6 -1.09 13.31 2.58
CA LEU A 6 -0.17 12.81 1.55
C LEU A 6 1.26 13.33 1.78
N LEU A 7 1.38 14.56 2.28
CA LEU A 7 2.66 15.15 2.65
C LEU A 7 3.35 14.39 3.79
N ASP A 8 2.59 13.87 4.75
CA ASP A 8 3.17 13.24 5.95
C ASP A 8 3.79 11.87 5.63
N LEU A 9 3.04 10.97 4.97
CA LEU A 9 3.53 9.63 4.65
C LEU A 9 4.68 9.66 3.63
N GLN A 10 4.59 10.50 2.59
CA GLN A 10 5.67 10.62 1.61
C GLN A 10 6.96 11.13 2.28
N THR A 11 6.83 12.14 3.15
CA THR A 11 7.97 12.69 3.90
C THR A 11 8.54 11.67 4.86
N GLU A 12 7.71 10.91 5.59
CA GLU A 12 8.14 9.82 6.48
C GLU A 12 8.94 8.77 5.71
N LEU A 13 8.43 8.32 4.55
CA LEU A 13 9.09 7.32 3.71
C LEU A 13 10.35 7.82 3.01
N GLN A 14 10.49 9.14 2.79
CA GLN A 14 11.72 9.76 2.29
C GLN A 14 12.76 10.00 3.40
N ASN A 15 12.31 10.26 4.62
CA ASN A 15 13.23 10.46 5.75
C ASN A 15 13.80 9.13 6.27
N ASP A 16 13.13 8.00 6.00
CA ASP A 16 13.66 6.67 6.29
C ASP A 16 14.79 6.26 5.32
N ARG A 17 16.02 6.61 5.68
CA ARG A 17 17.24 6.25 4.94
C ARG A 17 17.52 4.75 4.89
N THR A 18 16.93 3.97 5.79
CA THR A 18 17.12 2.50 5.82
C THR A 18 16.20 1.79 4.84
N GLY A 19 15.11 2.45 4.40
CA GLY A 19 14.05 1.85 3.61
C GLY A 19 13.21 0.82 4.35
N LYS A 20 13.49 0.58 5.64
CA LYS A 20 12.81 -0.43 6.47
C LYS A 20 11.32 -0.13 6.61
N ARG A 21 10.94 1.13 6.87
CA ARG A 21 9.55 1.56 7.00
C ARG A 21 8.76 1.33 5.71
N ARG A 22 9.38 1.61 4.57
CA ARG A 22 8.79 1.32 3.25
C ARG A 22 8.61 -0.19 3.06
N ALA A 23 9.62 -0.98 3.40
CA ALA A 23 9.56 -2.43 3.29
C ALA A 23 8.46 -3.02 4.19
N ASP A 24 8.40 -2.61 5.46
CA ASP A 24 7.40 -3.03 6.44
C ASP A 24 5.98 -2.65 5.97
N LEU A 25 5.80 -1.43 5.46
CA LEU A 25 4.50 -0.97 4.93
C LEU A 25 4.07 -1.81 3.71
N LEU A 26 4.98 -2.06 2.78
CA LEU A 26 4.71 -2.92 1.62
C LEU A 26 4.38 -4.35 2.04
N GLU A 27 5.06 -4.89 3.05
CA GLU A 27 4.79 -6.21 3.58
C GLU A 27 3.39 -6.29 4.22
N GLN A 28 3.00 -5.29 5.00
CA GLN A 28 1.67 -5.20 5.61
C GLN A 28 0.58 -5.14 4.52
N LEU A 29 0.74 -4.26 3.53
CA LEU A 29 -0.20 -4.13 2.41
C LEU A 29 -0.32 -5.43 1.61
N ARG A 30 0.81 -6.09 1.29
CA ARG A 30 0.82 -7.37 0.57
C ARG A 30 0.19 -8.49 1.39
N THR A 31 0.38 -8.50 2.71
CA THR A 31 -0.23 -9.48 3.61
C THR A 31 -1.74 -9.32 3.67
N LEU A 32 -2.23 -8.08 3.82
CA LEU A 32 -3.66 -7.77 3.75
C LEU A 32 -4.25 -8.17 2.39
N HIS A 33 -3.56 -7.85 1.29
CA HIS A 33 -4.02 -8.20 -0.05
C HIS A 33 -4.11 -9.72 -0.25
N ARG A 34 -3.11 -10.49 0.19
CA ARG A 34 -3.15 -11.96 0.16
C ARG A 34 -4.30 -12.52 1.01
N GLY A 35 -4.51 -11.99 2.22
CA GLY A 35 -5.62 -12.39 3.08
C GLY A 35 -6.97 -12.14 2.41
N LEU A 36 -7.14 -10.97 1.80
CA LEU A 36 -8.35 -10.62 1.07
C LEU A 36 -8.59 -11.55 -0.14
N LEU A 37 -7.56 -11.86 -0.91
CA LEU A 37 -7.66 -12.81 -2.03
C LEU A 37 -8.06 -14.22 -1.55
N ALA A 38 -7.61 -14.63 -0.37
CA ALA A 38 -8.03 -15.90 0.22
C ALA A 38 -9.51 -15.87 0.61
N THR A 39 -9.99 -14.80 1.25
CA THR A 39 -11.41 -14.61 1.59
C THR A 39 -12.31 -14.54 0.35
N GLN A 40 -11.83 -13.94 -0.74
CA GLN A 40 -12.56 -13.87 -2.01
C GLN A 40 -12.81 -15.21 -2.69
N ARG A 41 -12.07 -16.27 -2.36
CA ARG A 41 -12.26 -17.61 -2.96
C ARG A 41 -13.49 -18.31 -2.42
N GLN A 42 -14.03 -17.87 -1.28
CA GLN A 42 -15.22 -18.42 -0.65
C GLN A 42 -16.12 -17.29 -0.13
N PRO A 43 -16.66 -16.44 -1.01
CA PRO A 43 -17.56 -15.39 -0.58
C PRO A 43 -18.89 -16.01 -0.13
N SER A 44 -19.39 -15.54 1.01
CA SER A 44 -20.69 -15.95 1.56
C SER A 44 -21.87 -15.52 0.67
N ASP A 45 -21.70 -14.43 -0.08
CA ASP A 45 -22.73 -13.79 -0.89
C ASP A 45 -22.11 -12.81 -1.91
N ALA A 46 -22.94 -12.36 -2.86
CA ALA A 46 -22.51 -11.49 -3.96
C ALA A 46 -22.09 -10.09 -3.50
N ASP A 47 -22.74 -9.52 -2.49
CA ASP A 47 -22.41 -8.18 -1.99
C ASP A 47 -21.05 -8.20 -1.28
N THR A 48 -20.80 -9.24 -0.49
CA THR A 48 -19.50 -9.51 0.13
C THR A 48 -18.42 -9.67 -0.93
N PHE A 49 -18.67 -10.42 -2.01
CA PHE A 49 -17.72 -10.54 -3.12
C PHE A 49 -17.38 -9.18 -3.77
N ILE A 50 -18.40 -8.34 -4.04
CA ILE A 50 -18.21 -7.01 -4.64
C ILE A 50 -17.39 -6.11 -3.71
N ARG A 51 -17.71 -6.10 -2.41
CA ARG A 51 -16.96 -5.32 -1.41
C ARG A 51 -15.51 -5.77 -1.31
N LEU A 52 -15.27 -7.08 -1.28
CA LEU A 52 -13.92 -7.62 -1.29
C LEU A 52 -13.18 -7.25 -2.58
N LYS A 53 -13.84 -7.29 -3.75
CA LYS A 53 -13.23 -6.89 -5.02
C LYS A 53 -12.80 -5.42 -5.02
N ALA A 54 -13.66 -4.52 -4.53
CA ALA A 54 -13.32 -3.11 -4.40
C ALA A 54 -12.12 -2.89 -3.46
N ALA A 55 -12.11 -3.56 -2.31
CA ALA A 55 -11.01 -3.49 -1.35
C ALA A 55 -9.70 -4.07 -1.91
N GLY A 56 -9.77 -5.14 -2.69
CA GLY A 56 -8.60 -5.71 -3.40
C GLY A 56 -7.99 -4.71 -4.39
N THR A 57 -8.82 -4.05 -5.21
CA THR A 57 -8.36 -2.99 -6.13
C THR A 57 -7.71 -1.84 -5.38
N ALA A 58 -8.29 -1.40 -4.27
CA ALA A 58 -7.74 -0.31 -3.46
C ALA A 58 -6.37 -0.67 -2.87
N LEU A 59 -6.21 -1.89 -2.33
CA LEU A 59 -4.93 -2.38 -1.82
C LEU A 59 -3.86 -2.49 -2.91
N ALA A 60 -4.22 -2.98 -4.10
CA ALA A 60 -3.31 -3.04 -5.23
C ALA A 60 -2.85 -1.64 -5.66
N GLY A 61 -3.76 -0.66 -5.67
CA GLY A 61 -3.43 0.75 -5.91
C GLY A 61 -2.48 1.32 -4.86
N ALA A 62 -2.74 1.07 -3.57
CA ALA A 62 -1.89 1.53 -2.48
C ALA A 62 -0.47 0.95 -2.56
N ILE A 63 -0.33 -0.35 -2.84
CA ILE A 63 0.97 -1.01 -3.06
C ILE A 63 1.72 -0.30 -4.18
N ARG A 64 1.06 -0.08 -5.33
CA ARG A 64 1.67 0.57 -6.48
C ARG A 64 2.12 1.99 -6.17
N ILE A 65 1.31 2.77 -5.45
CA ILE A 65 1.68 4.13 -5.03
C ILE A 65 2.98 4.07 -4.21
N VAL A 66 3.03 3.24 -3.16
CA VAL A 66 4.21 3.12 -2.29
C VAL A 66 5.44 2.61 -3.04
N GLU A 67 5.28 1.72 -4.02
CA GLU A 67 6.38 1.25 -4.89
C GLU A 67 6.91 2.37 -5.80
N THR A 68 6.03 3.26 -6.27
CA THR A 68 6.40 4.36 -7.19
C THR A 68 6.86 5.64 -6.50
N LEU A 69 6.68 5.77 -5.19
CA LEU A 69 7.14 6.95 -4.46
C LEU A 69 8.67 7.10 -4.58
N PRO A 70 9.21 8.32 -4.81
CA PRO A 70 10.65 8.53 -4.92
C PRO A 70 11.38 7.98 -3.69
N GLN A 71 12.44 7.23 -3.92
CA GLN A 71 13.39 6.89 -2.86
C GLN A 71 14.43 8.02 -2.80
N THR A 72 14.74 8.46 -1.59
CA THR A 72 15.87 9.34 -1.30
C THR A 72 17.15 8.55 -1.56
N ASN A 73 17.50 8.41 -2.84
CA ASN A 73 18.82 8.00 -3.24
C ASN A 73 19.75 9.10 -2.73
N ASN A 74 20.72 8.74 -1.88
CA ASN A 74 21.96 9.48 -1.84
C ASN A 74 22.61 9.35 -3.23
N ALA A 75 22.15 10.15 -4.19
CA ALA A 75 22.91 10.43 -5.41
C ALA A 75 24.02 11.40 -5.03
N GLY A 76 24.98 10.89 -4.25
CA GLY A 76 26.25 11.50 -3.97
C GLY A 76 27.33 10.59 -4.53
N ASN A 77 27.61 10.77 -5.82
CA ASN A 77 28.93 10.76 -6.44
C ASN A 77 28.82 11.06 -7.93
#